data_AF-A0A0J6VAQ1-F1
#
_entry.id   AF-A0A0J6VAQ1-F1
#
_cell.length_a   1.000
_cell.length_b   1.000
_cell.length_c   1.000
_cell.angle_alpha   90.00
_cell.angle_beta   90.00
_cell.angle_gamma   90.00
#
_symmetry.space_group_name_H-M   'P 1'
#
loop_
_entity.id
_entity.type
_entity.pdbx_description
1 polymer ?
#
loop_
_entity_poly.entity_id
_entity_poly.type
_entity_poly.pdbx_seq_one_letter_code
_entity_poly.pdbx_strand_id
1 'polypeptide(L)'
;MLPRAPKPASAPPPVAPSPLLLAPVANPAIAIPDGAEPAIPASPFVKPAAPKRETPEERAALLAAAEERGRQQGLAEAREEAEIARLRAAEAAEARLAEARRHWSEAEAEALADGFSAALRALDAALSDRIARLLVPVLTDALRRQAVAELSGALARLLSEPQAANVRVSGPEDLLAALAARLGPLAAAVTFTASETAEVQVSADQTVIETQLGAWTRLLAAAVAET
;
A
#
# COMPACT_ATOMS: atom_id res chain seq x y z
N MET A 1 -43.30 -8.04 13.22
CA MET A 1 -43.24 -9.51 13.18
C MET A 1 -41.96 -9.91 12.45
N LEU A 2 -41.00 -10.49 13.17
CA LEU A 2 -39.85 -11.23 12.64
C LEU A 2 -39.46 -12.32 13.67
N PRO A 3 -38.95 -13.48 13.22
CA PRO A 3 -38.94 -14.72 13.98
C PRO A 3 -37.82 -14.81 15.03
N ARG A 4 -38.10 -15.58 16.09
CA ARG A 4 -37.27 -15.79 17.27
C ARG A 4 -36.22 -16.89 16.98
N ALA A 5 -34.93 -16.53 17.07
CA ALA A 5 -33.80 -17.46 16.95
C ALA A 5 -33.59 -18.29 18.24
N PRO A 6 -33.01 -19.50 18.16
CA PRO A 6 -32.95 -20.44 19.27
C PRO A 6 -31.84 -20.10 20.30
N LYS A 7 -32.14 -20.50 21.54
CA LYS A 7 -31.34 -20.33 22.76
C LYS A 7 -29.98 -21.05 22.67
N PRO A 8 -28.84 -20.41 22.98
CA PRO A 8 -27.55 -21.09 23.02
C PRO A 8 -27.43 -22.02 24.24
N ALA A 9 -26.81 -23.17 24.01
CA ALA A 9 -26.58 -24.24 24.95
C ALA A 9 -25.64 -23.81 26.10
N SER A 10 -25.96 -24.29 27.30
CA SER A 10 -25.20 -24.09 28.53
C SER A 10 -23.79 -24.67 28.41
N ALA A 11 -22.78 -23.87 28.69
CA ALA A 11 -21.41 -24.31 28.88
C ALA A 11 -21.31 -25.22 30.14
N PRO A 12 -20.41 -26.22 30.15
CA PRO A 12 -20.23 -27.11 31.30
C PRO A 12 -19.48 -26.38 32.45
N PRO A 13 -19.73 -26.79 33.72
CA PRO A 13 -19.14 -26.16 34.91
C PRO A 13 -17.63 -26.48 35.06
N PRO A 14 -16.89 -25.69 35.88
CA PRO A 14 -15.45 -25.85 36.09
C PRO A 14 -15.10 -27.16 36.81
N VAL A 15 -13.99 -27.76 36.39
CA VAL A 15 -13.42 -28.98 36.98
C VAL A 15 -12.84 -28.64 38.35
N ALA A 16 -13.46 -29.17 39.41
CA ALA A 16 -12.90 -29.15 40.77
C ALA A 16 -11.71 -30.14 40.87
N PRO A 17 -10.68 -29.86 41.68
CA PRO A 17 -9.59 -30.81 41.90
C PRO A 17 -10.11 -32.06 42.62
N SER A 18 -9.77 -33.23 42.11
CA SER A 18 -10.12 -34.54 42.68
C SER A 18 -9.67 -34.65 44.14
N PRO A 19 -10.52 -35.09 45.08
CA PRO A 19 -10.08 -35.44 46.41
C PRO A 19 -9.26 -36.74 46.33
N LEU A 20 -8.08 -36.75 46.93
CA LEU A 20 -7.31 -37.98 47.16
C LEU A 20 -8.13 -38.88 48.10
N LEU A 21 -8.84 -39.85 47.53
CA LEU A 21 -9.48 -40.95 48.24
C LEU A 21 -8.37 -41.85 48.82
N LEU A 22 -8.05 -41.65 50.10
CA LEU A 22 -7.36 -42.64 50.92
C LEU A 22 -8.28 -43.87 51.02
N ALA A 23 -7.97 -44.91 50.26
CA ALA A 23 -8.59 -46.22 50.44
C ALA A 23 -8.33 -46.71 51.87
N PRO A 24 -9.33 -47.25 52.60
CA PRO A 24 -9.09 -47.85 53.90
C PRO A 24 -8.23 -49.11 53.71
N VAL A 25 -7.08 -49.15 54.36
CA VAL A 25 -6.31 -50.39 54.50
C VAL A 25 -7.16 -51.35 55.33
N ALA A 26 -7.68 -52.39 54.68
CA ALA A 26 -8.32 -53.51 55.35
C ALA A 26 -7.25 -54.31 56.09
N ASN A 27 -7.26 -54.26 57.42
CA ASN A 27 -6.45 -55.16 58.25
C ASN A 27 -7.01 -56.59 58.13
N PRO A 28 -6.22 -57.59 57.73
CA PRO A 28 -6.68 -58.97 57.78
C PRO A 28 -6.85 -59.37 59.25
N ALA A 29 -8.07 -59.78 59.61
CA ALA A 29 -8.38 -60.36 60.91
C ALA A 29 -7.62 -61.68 61.04
N ILE A 30 -6.60 -61.70 61.90
CA ILE A 30 -5.92 -62.92 62.31
C ILE A 30 -6.87 -63.66 63.26
N ALA A 31 -7.38 -64.81 62.83
CA ALA A 31 -8.07 -65.75 63.70
C ALA A 31 -7.07 -66.35 64.69
N ILE A 32 -7.28 -66.17 65.99
CA ILE A 32 -6.50 -66.80 67.04
C ILE A 32 -7.14 -68.17 67.32
N PRO A 33 -6.48 -69.31 67.01
CA PRO A 33 -6.94 -70.60 67.50
C PRO A 33 -6.68 -70.71 69.01
N ASP A 34 -7.72 -71.14 69.71
CA ASP A 34 -7.73 -71.43 71.14
C ASP A 34 -6.93 -72.71 71.42
N GLY A 35 -5.97 -72.64 72.35
CA GLY A 35 -5.25 -73.80 72.87
C GLY A 35 -3.73 -73.84 72.60
N ALA A 36 -3.00 -73.97 73.71
CA ALA A 36 -1.54 -74.16 73.89
C ALA A 36 -0.68 -72.88 73.89
N GLU A 37 -0.30 -72.43 75.09
CA GLU A 37 0.81 -71.51 75.34
C GLU A 37 2.13 -72.08 74.78
N PRO A 38 2.77 -71.43 73.79
CA PRO A 38 4.17 -71.67 73.49
C PRO A 38 5.01 -70.72 74.35
N ALA A 39 5.89 -71.27 75.17
CA ALA A 39 6.91 -70.49 75.87
C ALA A 39 7.78 -69.73 74.85
N ILE A 40 7.60 -68.41 74.76
CA ILE A 40 8.41 -67.54 73.91
C ILE A 40 9.78 -67.39 74.58
N PRO A 41 10.90 -67.83 73.96
CA PRO A 41 12.22 -67.53 74.47
C PRO A 41 12.41 -66.01 74.44
N ALA A 42 12.79 -65.42 75.57
CA ALA A 42 13.04 -64.00 75.71
C ALA A 42 14.11 -63.56 74.68
N SER A 43 13.65 -62.94 73.60
CA SER A 43 14.52 -62.24 72.66
C SER A 43 15.23 -61.12 73.43
N PRO A 44 16.55 -60.93 73.30
CA PRO A 44 17.23 -59.84 73.97
C PRO A 44 16.74 -58.55 73.32
N PHE A 45 15.76 -57.92 73.95
CA PHE A 45 15.35 -56.57 73.65
C PHE A 45 16.59 -55.68 73.75
N VAL A 46 17.18 -55.34 72.61
CA VAL A 46 18.00 -54.14 72.49
C VAL A 46 17.02 -53.01 72.81
N LYS A 47 17.12 -52.45 74.02
CA LYS A 47 16.42 -51.19 74.34
C LYS A 47 16.71 -50.23 73.19
N PRO A 48 15.70 -49.70 72.48
CA PRO A 48 15.94 -48.60 71.55
C PRO A 48 16.69 -47.55 72.36
N ALA A 49 17.85 -47.10 71.86
CA ALA A 49 18.58 -46.02 72.50
C ALA A 49 17.58 -44.88 72.75
N ALA A 50 17.46 -44.43 74.00
CA ALA A 50 16.61 -43.29 74.32
C ALA A 50 16.96 -42.15 73.34
N PRO A 51 15.97 -41.47 72.72
CA PRO A 51 16.28 -40.39 71.81
C PRO A 51 17.18 -39.41 72.57
N LYS A 52 18.40 -39.21 72.08
CA LYS A 52 19.30 -38.18 72.62
C LYS A 52 18.48 -36.89 72.60
N ARG A 53 18.21 -36.34 73.79
CA ARG A 53 17.57 -35.02 73.90
C ARG A 53 18.58 -34.05 73.32
N GLU A 54 18.28 -33.50 72.15
CA GLU A 54 19.09 -32.44 71.56
C GLU A 54 19.25 -31.34 72.59
N THR A 55 20.49 -30.92 72.78
CA THR A 55 20.79 -29.76 73.59
C THR A 55 20.19 -28.51 72.93
N PRO A 56 19.82 -27.47 73.69
CA PRO A 56 19.31 -26.23 73.11
C PRO A 56 20.23 -25.61 72.04
N GLU A 57 21.54 -25.82 72.17
CA GLU A 57 22.57 -25.36 71.22
C GLU A 57 22.53 -26.13 69.89
N GLU A 58 22.39 -27.46 69.93
CA GLU A 58 22.24 -28.29 68.71
C GLU A 58 20.96 -27.93 67.94
N ARG A 59 19.86 -27.67 68.67
CA ARG A 59 18.59 -27.23 68.06
C ARG A 59 18.71 -25.86 67.39
N ALA A 60 19.39 -24.92 68.04
CA ALA A 60 19.66 -23.60 67.47
C ALA A 60 20.53 -23.69 66.20
N ALA A 61 21.54 -24.55 66.21
CA ALA A 61 22.39 -24.80 65.03
C ALA A 61 21.59 -25.41 63.86
N LEU A 62 20.69 -26.36 64.13
CA LEU A 62 19.82 -26.96 63.10
C LEU A 62 18.84 -25.95 62.49
N LEU A 63 18.27 -25.06 63.31
CA LEU A 63 17.38 -23.99 62.83
C LEU A 63 18.15 -22.98 61.97
N ALA A 64 19.31 -22.51 62.41
CA ALA A 64 20.16 -21.61 61.63
C ALA A 64 20.57 -22.24 60.28
N ALA A 65 20.89 -23.53 60.26
CA ALA A 65 21.21 -24.26 59.04
C ALA A 65 19.98 -24.47 58.12
N ALA A 66 18.78 -24.57 58.67
CA ALA A 66 17.54 -24.63 57.89
C ALA A 66 17.18 -23.25 57.29
N GLU A 67 17.34 -22.17 58.05
CA GLU A 67 17.13 -20.80 57.59
C GLU A 67 18.13 -20.39 56.51
N GLU A 68 19.41 -20.73 56.66
CA GLU A 68 20.43 -20.49 55.63
C GLU A 68 20.10 -21.26 54.34
N ARG A 69 19.71 -22.54 54.45
CA ARG A 69 19.28 -23.33 53.28
C ARG A 69 18.05 -22.72 52.60
N GLY A 70 17.05 -22.31 53.37
CA GLY A 70 15.86 -21.63 52.85
C GLY A 70 16.19 -20.31 52.16
N ARG A 71 17.09 -19.51 52.74
CA ARG A 71 17.60 -18.27 52.12
C ARG A 71 18.34 -18.55 50.82
N GLN A 72 19.23 -19.53 50.80
CA GLN A 72 19.98 -19.89 49.59
C GLN A 72 19.06 -20.40 48.48
N GLN A 73 18.08 -21.23 48.83
CA GLN A 73 17.08 -21.72 47.88
C GLN A 73 16.21 -20.58 47.34
N GLY A 74 15.67 -19.72 48.20
CA GLY A 74 14.86 -18.58 47.75
C GLY A 74 15.66 -17.59 46.90
N LEU A 75 16.95 -17.37 47.20
CA LEU A 75 17.83 -16.55 46.36
C LEU A 75 18.11 -17.21 45.00
N ALA A 76 18.23 -18.55 44.94
CA ALA A 76 18.42 -19.27 43.69
C ALA A 76 17.16 -19.18 42.81
N GLU A 77 15.99 -19.48 43.38
CA GLU A 77 14.70 -19.40 42.70
C GLU A 77 14.42 -17.98 42.21
N ALA A 78 14.64 -16.95 43.05
CA ALA A 78 14.46 -15.55 42.65
C ALA A 78 15.42 -15.13 41.51
N ARG A 79 16.64 -15.66 41.46
CA ARG A 79 17.58 -15.40 40.36
C ARG A 79 17.13 -16.07 39.07
N GLU A 80 16.67 -17.31 39.14
CA GLU A 80 16.14 -18.03 37.98
C GLU A 80 14.90 -17.32 37.41
N GLU A 81 13.96 -16.93 38.27
CA GLU A 81 12.78 -16.16 37.87
C GLU A 81 13.16 -14.80 37.25
N ALA A 82 14.14 -14.10 37.84
CA ALA A 82 14.61 -12.82 37.31
C ALA A 82 15.28 -12.98 35.94
N GLU A 83 16.09 -14.03 35.74
CA GLU A 83 16.70 -14.32 34.43
C GLU A 83 15.66 -14.70 33.39
N ILE A 84 14.68 -15.54 33.73
CA ILE A 84 13.56 -15.88 32.84
C ILE A 84 12.78 -14.61 32.47
N ALA A 85 12.45 -13.75 33.45
CA ALA A 85 11.75 -12.50 33.20
C ALA A 85 12.57 -11.56 32.32
N ARG A 86 13.89 -11.48 32.52
CA ARG A 86 14.81 -10.68 31.70
C ARG A 86 14.84 -11.16 30.26
N LEU A 87 14.96 -12.47 30.04
CA LEU A 87 14.99 -13.06 28.70
C LEU A 87 13.65 -12.83 27.97
N ARG A 88 12.52 -13.06 28.63
CA ARG A 88 11.19 -12.79 28.06
C ARG A 88 11.01 -11.31 27.72
N ALA A 89 11.49 -10.41 28.57
CA ALA A 89 11.42 -8.97 28.32
C ALA A 89 12.28 -8.56 27.12
N ALA A 90 13.47 -9.17 26.95
CA ALA A 90 14.33 -8.95 25.80
C ALA A 90 13.68 -9.44 24.50
N GLU A 91 13.18 -10.68 24.48
CA GLU A 91 12.45 -11.25 23.33
C GLU A 91 11.24 -10.39 22.93
N ALA A 92 10.45 -9.96 23.92
CA ALA A 92 9.29 -9.10 23.68
C ALA A 92 9.69 -7.70 23.19
N ALA A 93 10.86 -7.19 23.57
CA ALA A 93 11.38 -5.94 23.04
C ALA A 93 11.85 -6.09 21.59
N GLU A 94 12.57 -7.16 21.27
CA GLU A 94 13.01 -7.47 19.92
C GLU A 94 11.84 -7.67 18.95
N ALA A 95 10.80 -8.42 19.37
CA ALA A 95 9.59 -8.62 18.58
C ALA A 95 8.89 -7.28 18.27
N ARG A 96 8.71 -6.41 19.28
CA ARG A 96 8.12 -5.09 19.09
C ARG A 96 8.94 -4.19 18.16
N LEU A 97 10.27 -4.25 18.25
CA LEU A 97 11.15 -3.51 17.34
C LEU A 97 11.06 -4.03 15.90
N ALA A 98 11.00 -5.35 15.72
CA ALA A 98 10.83 -5.96 14.40
C ALA A 98 9.49 -5.59 13.77
N GLU A 99 8.40 -5.66 14.53
CA GLU A 99 7.06 -5.23 14.10
C GLU A 99 7.02 -3.75 13.75
N ALA A 100 7.54 -2.88 14.63
CA ALA A 100 7.60 -1.44 14.39
C ALA A 100 8.42 -1.11 13.13
N ARG A 101 9.57 -1.79 12.93
CA ARG A 101 10.39 -1.60 11.74
C ARG A 101 9.68 -2.06 10.48
N ARG A 102 8.98 -3.20 10.54
CA ARG A 102 8.19 -3.71 9.42
C ARG A 102 7.09 -2.72 9.03
N HIS A 103 6.29 -2.28 10.00
CA HIS A 103 5.23 -1.30 9.75
C HIS A 103 5.78 0.02 9.21
N TRP A 104 6.87 0.52 9.77
CA TRP A 104 7.50 1.73 9.27
C TRP A 104 8.03 1.55 7.85
N SER A 105 8.71 0.44 7.55
CA SER A 105 9.22 0.15 6.21
C SER A 105 8.10 -0.03 5.18
N GLU A 106 7.00 -0.68 5.54
CA GLU A 106 5.83 -0.83 4.66
C GLU A 106 5.19 0.54 4.37
N ALA A 107 4.95 1.36 5.40
CA ALA A 107 4.36 2.68 5.24
C ALA A 107 5.27 3.65 4.45
N GLU A 108 6.57 3.65 4.73
CA GLU A 108 7.54 4.49 4.02
C GLU A 108 7.68 4.03 2.56
N ALA A 109 7.71 2.73 2.31
CA ALA A 109 7.76 2.20 0.94
C ALA A 109 6.52 2.58 0.12
N GLU A 110 5.33 2.53 0.71
CA GLU A 110 4.08 2.96 0.08
C GLU A 110 4.11 4.47 -0.22
N ALA A 111 4.48 5.29 0.76
CA ALA A 111 4.60 6.75 0.58
C ALA A 111 5.62 7.13 -0.51
N LEU A 112 6.76 6.44 -0.55
CA LEU A 112 7.77 6.64 -1.60
C LEU A 112 7.28 6.20 -2.97
N ALA A 113 6.59 5.05 -3.07
CA ALA A 113 6.04 4.56 -4.33
C ALA A 113 4.97 5.51 -4.91
N ASP A 114 4.09 6.01 -4.04
CA ASP A 114 3.07 7.00 -4.40
C ASP A 114 3.70 8.34 -4.81
N GLY A 115 4.66 8.82 -4.02
CA GLY A 115 5.39 10.05 -4.31
C GLY A 115 6.14 9.97 -5.64
N PHE A 116 6.82 8.86 -5.90
CA PHE A 116 7.52 8.63 -7.16
C PHE A 116 6.56 8.56 -8.36
N SER A 117 5.46 7.82 -8.22
CA SER A 117 4.44 7.71 -9.26
C SER A 117 3.79 9.07 -9.57
N ALA A 118 3.50 9.87 -8.53
CA ALA A 118 2.98 11.22 -8.70
C ALA A 118 3.99 12.15 -9.39
N ALA A 119 5.27 12.06 -9.01
CA ALA A 119 6.34 12.85 -9.63
C ALA A 119 6.51 12.50 -11.12
N LEU A 120 6.44 11.22 -11.50
CA LEU A 120 6.50 10.80 -12.90
C LEU A 120 5.32 11.33 -13.71
N ARG A 121 4.09 11.26 -13.17
CA ARG A 121 2.91 11.82 -13.84
C ARG A 121 3.02 13.35 -14.01
N ALA A 122 3.51 14.05 -12.99
CA ALA A 122 3.73 15.49 -13.06
C ALA A 122 4.80 15.85 -14.09
N LEU A 123 5.87 15.06 -14.19
CA LEU A 123 6.92 15.25 -15.20
C LEU A 123 6.38 15.03 -16.61
N ASP A 124 5.61 13.96 -16.82
CA ASP A 124 4.99 13.64 -18.12
C ASP A 124 4.04 14.74 -18.58
N ALA A 125 3.16 15.22 -17.70
CA ALA A 125 2.27 16.34 -17.98
C ALA A 125 3.06 17.61 -18.33
N ALA A 126 4.06 17.97 -17.53
CA ALA A 126 4.89 19.16 -17.78
C ALA A 126 5.69 19.06 -19.09
N LEU A 127 6.17 17.87 -19.44
CA LEU A 127 6.91 17.63 -20.67
C LEU A 127 5.98 17.69 -21.89
N SER A 128 4.83 17.00 -21.84
CA SER A 128 3.83 17.01 -22.89
C SER A 128 3.34 18.42 -23.20
N ASP A 129 3.01 19.19 -22.17
CA ASP A 129 2.60 20.59 -22.27
C ASP A 129 3.71 21.50 -22.86
N ARG A 130 4.97 21.29 -22.47
CA ARG A 130 6.11 21.99 -23.09
C ARG A 130 6.31 21.63 -24.56
N ILE A 131 6.25 20.34 -24.90
CA ILE A 131 6.39 19.87 -26.29
C ILE A 131 5.25 20.43 -27.13
N ALA A 132 4.02 20.37 -26.63
CA ALA A 132 2.83 20.87 -27.31
C ALA A 132 2.94 22.37 -27.64
N ARG A 133 3.36 23.20 -26.66
CA ARG A 133 3.62 24.64 -26.90
C ARG A 133 4.70 24.91 -27.95
N LEU A 134 5.68 24.02 -28.11
CA LEU A 134 6.72 24.14 -29.12
C LEU A 134 6.23 23.67 -30.50
N LEU A 135 5.41 22.60 -30.56
CA LEU A 135 4.97 22.00 -31.81
C LEU A 135 3.77 22.71 -32.44
N VAL A 136 2.82 23.24 -31.67
CA VAL A 136 1.61 23.88 -32.21
C VAL A 136 1.93 25.01 -33.19
N PRO A 137 2.85 25.96 -32.90
CA PRO A 137 3.19 27.02 -33.86
C PRO A 137 3.83 26.48 -35.15
N VAL A 138 4.66 25.44 -35.03
CA VAL A 138 5.34 24.82 -36.18
C VAL A 138 4.34 24.10 -37.09
N LEU A 139 3.42 23.31 -36.51
CA LEU A 139 2.37 22.63 -37.25
C LEU A 139 1.40 23.62 -37.88
N THR A 140 1.04 24.69 -37.18
CA THR A 140 0.17 25.75 -37.69
C THR A 140 0.82 26.47 -38.88
N ASP A 141 2.11 26.81 -38.82
CA ASP A 141 2.85 27.38 -39.95
C ASP A 141 2.93 26.41 -41.13
N ALA A 142 3.24 25.14 -40.88
CA ALA A 142 3.31 24.12 -41.93
C ALA A 142 1.96 23.95 -42.64
N LEU A 143 0.86 23.85 -41.89
CA LEU A 143 -0.49 23.74 -42.43
C LEU A 143 -0.86 24.98 -43.25
N ARG A 144 -0.54 26.17 -42.74
CA ARG A 144 -0.76 27.43 -43.46
C ARG A 144 -0.04 27.44 -44.82
N ARG A 145 1.25 27.09 -44.84
CA ARG A 145 2.04 27.04 -46.09
C ARG A 145 1.48 26.03 -47.08
N GLN A 146 1.06 24.86 -46.60
CA GLN A 146 0.45 23.82 -47.41
C GLN A 146 -0.89 24.28 -47.99
N ALA A 147 -1.77 24.88 -47.18
CA ALA A 147 -3.06 25.39 -47.65
C ALA A 147 -2.89 26.48 -48.72
N VAL A 148 -1.95 27.42 -48.54
CA VAL A 148 -1.62 28.41 -49.58
C VAL A 148 -1.05 27.73 -50.83
N ALA A 149 -0.28 26.66 -50.68
CA ALA A 149 0.25 25.89 -51.81
C ALA A 149 -0.85 25.25 -52.65
N GLU A 150 -1.72 24.49 -51.99
CA GLU A 150 -2.81 23.78 -52.63
C GLU A 150 -3.80 24.76 -53.27
N LEU A 151 -4.14 25.84 -52.56
CA LEU A 151 -5.04 26.87 -53.08
C LEU A 151 -4.45 27.59 -54.30
N SER A 152 -3.17 27.96 -54.26
CA SER A 152 -2.50 28.57 -55.42
C SER A 152 -2.50 27.64 -56.64
N GLY A 153 -2.27 26.35 -56.44
CA GLY A 153 -2.30 25.34 -57.51
C GLY A 153 -3.72 25.06 -58.03
N ALA A 154 -4.73 25.12 -57.17
CA ALA A 154 -6.14 25.04 -57.59
C ALA A 154 -6.56 26.27 -58.41
N LEU A 155 -6.20 27.47 -57.95
CA LEU A 155 -6.47 28.73 -58.66
C LEU A 155 -5.75 28.81 -60.00
N ALA A 156 -4.48 28.42 -60.08
CA ALA A 156 -3.74 28.42 -61.34
C ALA A 156 -4.39 27.49 -62.39
N ARG A 157 -4.92 26.34 -61.96
CA ARG A 157 -5.68 25.43 -62.83
C ARG A 157 -7.01 26.05 -63.27
N LEU A 158 -7.78 26.60 -62.34
CA LEU A 158 -9.07 27.25 -62.64
C LEU A 158 -8.91 28.42 -63.62
N LEU A 159 -7.87 29.24 -63.44
CA LEU A 159 -7.58 30.39 -64.29
C LEU A 159 -7.01 30.01 -65.66
N SER A 160 -6.58 28.76 -65.85
CA SER A 160 -6.09 28.26 -67.15
C SER A 160 -7.22 27.78 -68.07
N GLU A 161 -8.45 27.67 -67.56
CA GLU A 161 -9.61 27.23 -68.34
C GLU A 161 -10.21 28.39 -69.18
N PRO A 162 -10.72 28.13 -70.41
CA PRO A 162 -11.18 29.17 -71.33
C PRO A 162 -12.38 30.00 -70.85
N GLN A 163 -13.15 29.49 -69.88
CA GLN A 163 -14.21 30.22 -69.18
C GLN A 163 -13.73 30.61 -67.79
N ALA A 164 -12.81 31.58 -67.72
CA ALA A 164 -12.36 32.10 -66.43
C ALA A 164 -13.54 32.80 -65.73
N ALA A 165 -14.12 32.12 -64.73
CA ALA A 165 -15.08 32.69 -63.80
C ALA A 165 -14.51 33.95 -63.13
N ASN A 166 -15.37 34.88 -62.69
CA ASN A 166 -14.90 36.05 -61.95
C ASN A 166 -14.42 35.61 -60.55
N VAL A 167 -13.10 35.41 -60.40
CA VAL A 167 -12.50 34.92 -59.16
C VAL A 167 -12.25 36.09 -58.20
N ARG A 168 -12.94 36.05 -57.06
CA ARG A 168 -12.68 36.92 -55.90
C ARG A 168 -12.08 36.10 -54.77
N VAL A 169 -11.08 36.65 -54.09
CA VAL A 169 -10.41 36.01 -52.97
C VAL A 169 -10.37 36.97 -51.79
N SER A 170 -10.79 36.51 -50.61
CA SER A 170 -10.72 37.29 -49.37
C SER A 170 -10.02 36.54 -48.26
N GLY A 171 -9.38 37.25 -47.34
CA GLY A 171 -8.64 36.65 -46.22
C GLY A 171 -7.61 37.60 -45.58
N PRO A 172 -6.80 37.09 -44.64
CA PRO A 172 -5.68 37.82 -44.05
C PRO A 172 -4.70 38.38 -45.08
N GLU A 173 -4.19 39.59 -44.84
CA GLU A 173 -3.29 40.29 -45.76
C GLU A 173 -1.99 39.50 -46.03
N ASP A 174 -1.44 38.83 -45.03
CA ASP A 174 -0.24 37.99 -45.15
C ASP A 174 -0.48 36.78 -46.06
N LEU A 175 -1.64 36.13 -45.94
CA LEU A 175 -2.04 35.00 -46.79
C LEU A 175 -2.33 35.43 -48.21
N LEU A 176 -3.03 36.55 -48.41
CA LEU A 176 -3.31 37.09 -49.74
C LEU A 176 -2.01 37.50 -50.45
N ALA A 177 -1.07 38.13 -49.74
CA ALA A 177 0.24 38.47 -50.28
C ALA A 177 1.03 37.22 -50.70
N ALA A 178 1.06 36.18 -49.85
CA ALA A 178 1.71 34.91 -50.17
C ALA A 178 1.07 34.21 -51.37
N LEU A 179 -0.27 34.25 -51.49
CA LEU A 179 -1.01 33.66 -52.59
C LEU A 179 -0.77 34.42 -53.91
N ALA A 180 -0.84 35.75 -53.90
CA ALA A 180 -0.57 36.59 -55.06
C ALA A 180 0.86 36.41 -55.57
N ALA A 181 1.85 36.36 -54.67
CA ALA A 181 3.25 36.11 -55.02
C ALA A 181 3.44 34.76 -55.75
N ARG A 182 2.69 33.72 -55.35
CA ARG A 182 2.76 32.39 -55.98
C ARG A 182 2.02 32.29 -57.31
N LEU A 183 0.93 33.02 -57.48
CA LEU A 183 0.19 33.08 -58.75
C LEU A 183 0.94 33.89 -59.81
N GLY A 184 1.80 34.83 -59.39
CA GLY A 184 2.61 35.63 -60.30
C GLY A 184 1.73 36.42 -61.29
N PRO A 185 1.96 36.32 -62.61
CA PRO A 185 1.16 37.04 -63.61
C PRO A 185 -0.34 36.73 -63.56
N LEU A 186 -0.73 35.53 -63.12
CA LEU A 186 -2.14 35.12 -63.02
C LEU A 186 -2.90 35.89 -61.92
N ALA A 187 -2.19 36.51 -60.97
CA ALA A 187 -2.81 37.31 -59.91
C ALA A 187 -3.61 38.50 -60.46
N ALA A 188 -3.27 39.00 -61.66
CA ALA A 188 -4.01 40.09 -62.31
C ALA A 188 -5.44 39.71 -62.72
N ALA A 189 -5.74 38.40 -62.83
CA ALA A 189 -7.08 37.89 -63.13
C ALA A 189 -7.94 37.67 -61.86
N VAL A 190 -7.39 37.95 -60.68
CA VAL A 190 -8.03 37.70 -59.38
C VAL A 190 -8.21 39.01 -58.62
N THR A 191 -9.41 39.22 -58.06
CA THR A 191 -9.65 40.35 -57.16
C THR A 191 -9.41 39.93 -55.71
N PHE A 192 -8.38 40.49 -55.07
CA PHE A 192 -8.06 40.24 -53.67
C PHE A 192 -8.73 41.27 -52.75
N THR A 193 -9.28 40.84 -51.63
CA THR A 193 -9.91 41.72 -50.62
C THR A 193 -9.47 41.30 -49.23
N ALA A 194 -8.74 42.16 -48.52
CA ALA A 194 -8.31 41.88 -47.15
C ALA A 194 -9.53 41.75 -46.22
N SER A 195 -9.48 40.78 -45.31
CA SER A 195 -10.47 40.58 -44.26
C SER A 195 -9.81 40.08 -42.97
N GLU A 196 -10.40 40.38 -41.82
CA GLU A 196 -9.89 39.94 -40.50
C GLU A 196 -10.22 38.47 -40.14
N THR A 197 -10.71 37.69 -41.10
CA THR A 197 -10.97 36.25 -40.91
C THR A 197 -9.65 35.48 -40.81
N ALA A 198 -9.63 34.33 -40.15
CA ALA A 198 -8.42 33.50 -40.05
C ALA A 198 -8.14 32.64 -41.30
N GLU A 199 -8.99 32.73 -42.32
CA GLU A 199 -9.03 31.79 -43.45
C GLU A 199 -9.10 32.53 -44.78
N VAL A 200 -8.73 31.86 -45.87
CA VAL A 200 -8.85 32.40 -47.22
C VAL A 200 -10.09 31.79 -47.88
N GLN A 201 -10.98 32.66 -48.35
CA GLN A 201 -12.19 32.30 -49.07
C GLN A 201 -12.06 32.72 -50.53
N VAL A 202 -12.30 31.78 -51.44
CA VAL A 202 -12.31 31.97 -52.88
C VAL A 202 -13.75 31.82 -53.37
N SER A 203 -14.27 32.81 -54.08
CA SER A 203 -15.56 32.72 -54.77
C SER A 203 -15.36 32.83 -56.28
N ALA A 204 -15.86 31.84 -57.02
CA ALA A 204 -15.90 31.79 -58.48
C ALA A 204 -17.34 31.48 -58.92
N ASP A 205 -18.04 32.51 -59.42
CA ASP A 205 -19.47 32.47 -59.78
C ASP A 205 -20.37 31.94 -58.65
N GLN A 206 -20.78 30.66 -58.68
CA GLN A 206 -21.61 30.02 -57.64
C GLN A 206 -20.83 29.10 -56.69
N THR A 207 -19.53 28.93 -56.91
CA THR A 207 -18.68 28.04 -56.10
C THR A 207 -17.89 28.86 -55.09
N VAL A 208 -17.95 28.46 -53.82
CA VAL A 208 -17.15 29.03 -52.72
C VAL A 208 -16.24 27.94 -52.16
N ILE A 209 -14.94 28.24 -52.04
CA ILE A 209 -13.90 27.35 -51.50
C ILE A 209 -13.20 28.07 -50.35
N GLU A 210 -13.00 27.38 -49.23
CA GLU A 210 -12.37 27.93 -48.02
C GLU A 210 -11.24 27.02 -47.53
N THR A 211 -10.18 27.59 -46.96
CA THR A 211 -8.98 26.84 -46.52
C THR A 211 -9.12 26.14 -45.16
N GLN A 212 -10.21 26.34 -44.42
CA GLN A 212 -10.49 25.72 -43.09
C GLN A 212 -9.34 25.86 -42.05
N LEU A 213 -8.45 26.83 -42.22
CA LEU A 213 -7.26 27.01 -41.37
C LEU A 213 -7.63 27.32 -39.92
N GLY A 214 -8.70 28.08 -39.70
CA GLY A 214 -9.20 28.42 -38.37
C GLY A 214 -9.79 27.19 -37.67
N ALA A 215 -10.50 26.33 -38.40
CA ALA A 215 -11.00 25.06 -37.86
C ALA A 215 -9.85 24.17 -37.38
N TRP A 216 -8.81 23.99 -38.19
CA TRP A 216 -7.64 23.19 -37.81
C TRP A 216 -6.84 23.80 -36.66
N THR A 217 -6.64 25.12 -36.65
CA THR A 217 -5.91 25.79 -35.56
C THR A 217 -6.63 25.61 -34.23
N ARG A 218 -7.97 25.69 -34.21
CA ARG A 218 -8.77 25.40 -33.01
C ARG A 218 -8.64 23.94 -32.58
N LEU A 219 -8.65 23.01 -33.53
CA LEU A 219 -8.50 21.58 -33.25
C LEU A 219 -7.12 21.26 -32.64
N LEU A 220 -6.05 21.85 -33.19
CA LEU A 220 -4.70 21.74 -32.63
C LEU A 220 -4.61 22.35 -31.23
N ALA A 221 -5.24 23.51 -31.00
CA ALA A 221 -5.26 24.13 -29.68
C ALA A 221 -6.06 23.30 -28.65
N ALA A 222 -7.19 22.72 -29.06
CA ALA A 222 -8.01 21.86 -28.20
C ALA A 222 -7.29 20.55 -27.84
N ALA A 223 -6.63 19.92 -28.81
CA ALA A 223 -5.86 18.69 -28.60
C ALA A 223 -4.73 18.87 -27.56
N VAL A 224 -4.21 20.10 -27.42
CA VAL A 224 -3.18 20.44 -26.42
C VAL A 224 -3.77 20.83 -25.07
N ALA A 225 -5.02 21.31 -25.02
CA ALA A 225 -5.69 21.63 -23.77
C ALA A 225 -6.21 20.38 -23.04
N GLU A 226 -6.35 19.26 -23.75
CA GLU A 226 -6.80 17.96 -23.21
C GLU A 226 -5.65 17.07 -22.67
N THR A 227 -4.39 17.46 -22.88
CA THR A 227 -3.18 16.75 -22.42
C THR A 227 -2.59 17.39 -21.16
#